data_AF-A0A2W6WC83-F1
#
_entry.id   AF-A0A2W6WC83-F1
#
_cell.length_a   1.000
_cell.length_b   1.000
_cell.length_c   1.000
_cell.angle_alpha   90.00
_cell.angle_beta   90.00
_cell.angle_gamma   90.00
#
_symmetry.space_group_name_H-M   'P 1'
#
loop_
_entity.id
_entity.type
_entity.pdbx_description
1 polymer ?
#
loop_
_entity_poly.entity_id
_entity_poly.type
_entity_poly.pdbx_seq_one_letter_code
_entity_poly.pdbx_strand_id
1 'polypeptide(L)'
;MARTASDPNDLIRRLEAALKQARPRDTADARLMADIVGMTWRNLLMTHIEPDPKFPIERRGSEGVPWEFRVVRVLRHMLKRAREKIAANDEHARKVRRLTSFTVPEAEGGAVSMADLSRLADLTIKAQGMKERQKLYVPADTVRDFLSRYNARIRDAILGTPARLDPTGALDPSARAFIDDEMRNLAVTAEQAVQEFLREWSAGLFEGGTG
;
A
#
# COMPACT_ATOMS: atom_id res chain seq x y z
N MET A 1 2.23 -19.63 25.61
CA MET A 1 0.97 -20.02 24.97
C MET A 1 0.48 -18.83 24.15
N ALA A 2 0.42 -18.97 22.83
CA ALA A 2 -0.09 -17.93 21.94
C ALA A 2 -1.58 -17.73 22.23
N ARG A 3 -1.99 -16.52 22.66
CA ARG A 3 -3.40 -16.16 22.72
C ARG A 3 -3.87 -16.13 21.27
N THR A 4 -4.64 -17.14 20.86
CA THR A 4 -5.42 -17.10 19.61
C THR A 4 -6.20 -15.80 19.62
N ALA A 5 -5.93 -14.94 18.64
CA ALA A 5 -6.69 -13.74 18.44
C ALA A 5 -8.16 -14.16 18.28
N SER A 6 -9.02 -13.75 19.21
CA SER A 6 -10.46 -14.02 19.12
C SER A 6 -10.96 -13.49 17.78
N ASP A 7 -11.46 -14.37 16.92
CA ASP A 7 -12.03 -13.99 15.62
C ASP A 7 -13.14 -12.94 15.87
N PRO A 8 -13.07 -11.75 15.24
CA PRO A 8 -14.13 -10.75 15.31
C PRO A 8 -15.51 -11.31 14.92
N ASN A 9 -15.57 -12.29 14.02
CA ASN A 9 -16.82 -12.93 13.60
C ASN A 9 -17.44 -13.77 14.72
N ASP A 10 -16.64 -14.39 15.58
CA ASP A 10 -17.13 -15.15 16.72
C ASP A 10 -17.72 -14.25 17.80
N LEU A 11 -17.19 -13.03 17.96
CA LEU A 11 -17.80 -12.03 18.83
C LEU A 11 -19.16 -11.58 18.27
N ILE A 12 -19.26 -11.33 16.96
CA ILE A 12 -20.52 -10.93 16.32
C ILE A 12 -21.57 -12.04 16.45
N ARG A 13 -21.22 -13.29 16.14
CA ARG A 13 -22.14 -14.44 16.28
C ARG A 13 -22.65 -14.60 17.71
N ARG A 14 -21.78 -14.44 18.71
CA ARG A 14 -22.16 -14.48 20.13
C ARG A 14 -23.09 -13.33 20.50
N LEU A 15 -22.80 -12.10 20.07
CA LEU A 15 -23.65 -10.94 20.30
C LEU A 15 -25.03 -11.11 19.64
N GLU A 16 -25.11 -11.68 18.43
CA GLU A 16 -26.37 -11.96 17.74
C GLU A 16 -27.18 -13.06 18.45
N ALA A 17 -26.52 -14.11 18.94
CA ALA A 17 -27.18 -15.17 19.72
C ALA A 17 -27.73 -14.62 21.05
N ALA A 18 -26.95 -13.82 21.77
CA ALA A 18 -27.39 -13.14 22.99
C ALA A 18 -28.56 -12.18 22.71
N LEU A 19 -28.54 -11.47 21.59
CA LEU A 19 -29.61 -10.56 21.19
C LEU A 19 -30.93 -11.29 20.89
N LYS A 20 -30.87 -12.53 20.35
CA LYS A 20 -32.07 -13.36 20.11
C LYS A 20 -32.74 -13.83 21.41
N GLN A 21 -31.96 -14.00 22.49
CA GLN A 21 -32.47 -14.47 23.78
C GLN A 21 -32.88 -13.32 24.71
N ALA A 22 -32.29 -12.12 24.54
CA ALA A 22 -32.55 -10.97 25.38
C ALA A 22 -33.91 -10.31 25.10
N ARG A 23 -34.64 -9.94 26.16
CA ARG A 23 -35.88 -9.17 26.07
C ARG A 23 -35.59 -7.66 26.09
N PRO A 24 -36.43 -6.82 25.46
CA PRO A 24 -36.21 -5.38 25.37
C PRO A 24 -36.10 -4.63 26.70
N ARG A 25 -36.62 -5.20 27.79
CA ARG A 25 -36.64 -4.61 29.13
C ARG A 25 -35.61 -5.22 30.08
N ASP A 26 -34.77 -6.14 29.62
CA ASP A 26 -33.79 -6.78 30.49
C ASP A 26 -32.69 -5.79 30.89
N THR A 27 -32.51 -5.67 32.20
CA THR A 27 -31.44 -4.91 32.84
C THR A 27 -30.41 -5.86 33.43
N ALA A 28 -29.14 -5.58 33.18
CA ALA A 28 -28.04 -6.36 33.73
C ALA A 28 -27.08 -5.47 34.52
N ASP A 29 -26.51 -6.04 35.57
CA ASP A 29 -25.40 -5.42 36.30
C ASP A 29 -24.07 -5.59 35.53
N ALA A 30 -22.99 -4.99 36.03
CA ALA A 30 -21.68 -5.07 35.40
C ALA A 30 -21.16 -6.51 35.19
N ARG A 31 -21.44 -7.42 36.13
CA ARG A 31 -20.93 -8.80 36.06
C ARG A 31 -21.74 -9.62 35.08
N LEU A 32 -23.07 -9.57 35.18
CA LEU A 32 -23.99 -10.24 34.29
C LEU A 32 -23.83 -9.74 32.85
N MET A 33 -23.62 -8.44 32.64
CA MET A 33 -23.36 -7.90 31.30
C MET A 33 -22.05 -8.44 30.71
N ALA A 34 -20.99 -8.50 31.52
CA ALA A 34 -19.71 -9.06 31.10
C ALA A 34 -19.85 -10.55 30.71
N ASP A 35 -20.61 -11.31 31.50
CA ASP A 35 -20.90 -12.72 31.24
C ASP A 35 -21.73 -12.92 29.96
N ILE A 36 -22.78 -12.11 29.75
CA ILE A 36 -23.62 -12.15 28.52
C ILE A 36 -22.77 -11.90 27.27
N VAL A 37 -21.84 -10.95 27.34
CA VAL A 37 -20.95 -10.61 26.22
C VAL A 37 -19.79 -11.62 26.10
N GLY A 38 -19.56 -12.45 27.12
CA GLY A 38 -18.51 -13.47 27.15
C GLY A 38 -17.11 -12.89 27.27
N MET A 39 -16.96 -11.84 28.08
CA MET A 39 -15.68 -11.17 28.35
C MET A 39 -15.59 -10.76 29.82
N THR A 40 -14.38 -10.48 30.32
CA THR A 40 -14.24 -9.98 31.69
C THR A 40 -14.72 -8.53 31.80
N TRP A 41 -15.27 -8.15 32.96
CA TRP A 41 -15.73 -6.77 33.21
C TRP A 41 -14.64 -5.73 32.91
N ARG A 42 -13.39 -6.01 33.31
CA ARG A 42 -12.24 -5.14 33.02
C ARG A 42 -12.01 -4.96 31.52
N ASN A 43 -12.16 -6.02 30.74
CA ASN A 43 -12.01 -5.96 29.29
C ASN A 43 -13.14 -5.14 28.66
N LEU A 44 -14.39 -5.38 29.07
CA LEU A 44 -15.55 -4.61 28.60
C LEU A 44 -15.39 -3.11 28.89
N LEU A 45 -14.96 -2.79 30.12
CA LEU A 45 -14.75 -1.41 30.55
C LEU A 45 -13.70 -0.69 29.70
N MET A 46 -12.49 -1.26 29.61
CA MET A 46 -11.35 -0.62 28.96
C MET A 46 -11.44 -0.59 27.42
N THR A 47 -12.06 -1.59 26.80
CA THR A 47 -12.07 -1.71 25.33
C THR A 47 -13.31 -1.13 24.68
N HIS A 48 -14.44 -1.11 25.40
CA HIS A 48 -15.71 -0.69 24.81
C HIS A 48 -16.32 0.52 25.51
N ILE A 49 -16.28 0.60 26.85
CA ILE A 49 -16.99 1.64 27.61
C ILE A 49 -16.16 2.93 27.73
N GLU A 50 -14.95 2.87 28.29
CA GLU A 50 -14.06 4.04 28.46
C GLU A 50 -13.72 4.77 27.15
N PRO A 51 -13.38 4.08 26.04
CA PRO A 51 -13.06 4.75 24.78
C PRO A 51 -14.31 5.25 24.03
N ASP A 52 -15.53 5.01 24.51
CA ASP A 52 -16.77 5.37 23.83
C ASP A 52 -17.70 6.19 24.72
N PRO A 53 -17.69 7.53 24.57
CA PRO A 53 -18.54 8.40 25.36
C PRO A 53 -20.04 8.19 25.08
N LYS A 54 -20.42 7.54 23.97
CA LYS A 54 -21.80 7.25 23.57
C LYS A 54 -22.26 5.85 23.98
N PHE A 55 -21.45 5.11 24.75
CA PHE A 55 -21.84 3.76 25.18
C PHE A 55 -23.15 3.81 25.99
N PRO A 56 -24.14 2.95 25.68
CA PRO A 56 -25.47 3.02 26.28
C PRO A 56 -25.45 2.48 27.72
N ILE A 57 -25.26 3.39 28.67
CA ILE A 57 -25.28 3.13 30.11
C ILE A 57 -26.55 3.75 30.70
N GLU A 58 -27.32 3.00 31.49
CA GLU A 58 -28.50 3.55 32.17
C GLU A 58 -28.12 4.20 33.50
N ARG A 59 -27.26 3.54 34.28
CA ARG A 59 -26.67 4.11 35.50
C ARG A 59 -25.17 3.83 35.53
N ARG A 60 -24.38 4.91 35.55
CA ARG A 60 -22.94 4.84 35.79
C ARG A 60 -22.74 4.62 37.28
N GLY A 61 -21.99 3.58 37.65
CA GLY A 61 -21.70 3.32 39.05
C GLY A 61 -20.81 4.42 39.62
N SER A 62 -21.34 5.18 40.58
CA SER A 62 -20.60 6.12 41.44
C SER A 62 -21.18 6.05 42.86
N GLU A 63 -20.31 6.15 43.88
CA GLU A 63 -20.69 6.20 45.31
C GLU A 63 -21.73 5.15 45.74
N GLY A 64 -21.36 3.86 45.67
CA GLY A 64 -22.19 2.76 46.19
C GLY A 64 -23.35 2.35 45.29
N VAL A 65 -23.59 3.02 44.16
CA VAL A 65 -24.59 2.62 43.16
C VAL A 65 -23.97 1.61 42.17
N PRO A 66 -24.57 0.41 41.99
CA PRO A 66 -24.10 -0.56 41.02
C PRO A 66 -24.34 -0.08 39.58
N TRP A 67 -23.49 -0.51 38.66
CA TRP A 67 -23.68 -0.25 37.23
C TRP A 67 -24.93 -0.94 36.71
N GLU A 68 -25.74 -0.24 35.93
CA GLU A 68 -26.93 -0.80 35.28
C GLU A 68 -26.91 -0.54 33.78
N PHE A 69 -27.21 -1.59 33.03
CA PHE A 69 -27.22 -1.60 31.57
C PHE A 69 -28.52 -2.20 31.03
N ARG A 70 -29.05 -1.63 29.95
CA ARG A 70 -30.06 -2.32 29.14
C ARG A 70 -29.37 -3.26 28.16
N VAL A 71 -29.61 -4.56 28.33
CA VAL A 71 -28.95 -5.64 27.57
C VAL A 71 -29.08 -5.41 26.06
N VAL A 72 -30.31 -5.20 25.57
CA VAL A 72 -30.55 -5.01 24.13
C VAL A 72 -29.88 -3.77 23.55
N ARG A 73 -29.81 -2.67 24.32
CA ARG A 73 -29.15 -1.43 23.86
C ARG A 73 -27.65 -1.62 23.72
N VAL A 74 -27.03 -2.26 24.73
CA VAL A 74 -25.60 -2.58 24.73
C VAL A 74 -25.24 -3.51 23.58
N LEU A 75 -25.96 -4.64 23.44
CA LEU A 75 -25.70 -5.61 22.37
C LEU A 75 -25.82 -4.99 20.98
N ARG A 76 -26.86 -4.18 20.72
CA ARG A 76 -27.03 -3.49 19.43
C ARG A 76 -25.91 -2.48 19.16
N HIS A 77 -25.49 -1.74 20.18
CA HIS A 77 -24.40 -0.77 20.05
C HIS A 77 -23.07 -1.45 19.71
N MET A 78 -22.74 -2.53 20.43
CA MET A 78 -21.54 -3.32 20.17
C MET A 78 -21.55 -3.95 18.78
N LEU A 79 -22.69 -4.47 18.34
CA LEU A 79 -22.86 -5.05 17.01
C LEU A 79 -22.68 -3.99 15.90
N LYS A 80 -23.27 -2.81 16.07
CA LYS A 80 -23.10 -1.69 15.14
C LYS A 80 -21.64 -1.31 15.01
N ARG A 81 -20.95 -1.12 16.13
CA ARG A 81 -19.53 -0.73 16.15
C ARG A 81 -18.61 -1.81 15.56
N ALA A 82 -18.90 -3.09 15.82
CA ALA A 82 -18.15 -4.19 15.23
C ALA A 82 -18.29 -4.20 13.70
N ARG A 83 -19.50 -3.99 13.17
CA ARG A 83 -19.76 -3.88 11.73
C ARG A 83 -19.09 -2.66 11.09
N GLU A 84 -19.14 -1.50 11.76
CA GLU A 84 -18.43 -0.30 11.31
C GLU A 84 -16.91 -0.51 11.25
N LYS A 85 -16.34 -1.21 12.24
CA LYS A 85 -14.91 -1.53 12.26
C LYS A 85 -14.50 -2.48 11.13
N ILE A 86 -15.34 -3.46 10.80
CA ILE A 86 -15.12 -4.34 9.64
C ILE A 86 -15.17 -3.51 8.36
N ALA A 87 -16.20 -2.69 8.17
CA ALA A 87 -16.33 -1.85 6.98
C ALA A 87 -15.14 -0.89 6.81
N ALA A 88 -14.68 -0.25 7.89
CA ALA A 88 -13.51 0.63 7.85
C ALA A 88 -12.21 -0.13 7.53
N ASN A 89 -12.04 -1.34 8.08
CA ASN A 89 -10.91 -2.20 7.75
C ASN A 89 -10.93 -2.66 6.29
N ASP A 90 -12.11 -3.03 5.77
CA ASP A 90 -12.29 -3.41 4.36
C ASP A 90 -12.02 -2.24 3.42
N GLU A 91 -12.48 -1.03 3.77
CA GLU A 91 -12.20 0.18 3.00
C GLU A 91 -10.70 0.50 3.00
N HIS A 92 -10.05 0.40 4.16
CA HIS A 92 -8.61 0.58 4.26
C HIS A 92 -7.85 -0.49 3.47
N ALA A 93 -8.26 -1.75 3.53
CA ALA A 93 -7.67 -2.84 2.74
C ALA A 93 -7.85 -2.62 1.24
N ARG A 94 -9.03 -2.16 0.80
CA ARG A 94 -9.29 -1.77 -0.60
C ARG A 94 -8.44 -0.59 -1.03
N LYS A 95 -8.25 0.41 -0.16
CA LYS A 95 -7.37 1.54 -0.42
C LYS A 95 -5.93 1.06 -0.62
N VAL A 96 -5.41 0.26 0.30
CA VAL A 96 -4.06 -0.35 0.17
C VAL A 96 -3.93 -1.18 -1.11
N ARG A 97 -4.94 -1.98 -1.48
CA ARG A 97 -4.99 -2.73 -2.76
C ARG A 97 -5.02 -1.83 -4.01
N ARG A 98 -5.53 -0.61 -3.92
CA ARG A 98 -5.50 0.35 -5.05
C ARG A 98 -4.14 1.03 -5.18
N LEU A 99 -3.46 1.28 -4.06
CA LEU A 99 -2.16 1.94 -4.02
C LEU A 99 -1.00 0.99 -4.32
N THR A 100 -1.18 -0.28 -3.96
CA THR A 100 -0.22 -1.34 -4.26
C THR A 100 -0.85 -2.20 -5.35
N SER A 101 -0.32 -2.17 -6.57
CA SER A 101 -0.78 -2.95 -7.74
C SER A 101 -0.63 -4.48 -7.58
N PHE A 102 -0.73 -5.00 -6.35
CA PHE A 102 -0.50 -6.37 -5.96
C PHE A 102 -1.74 -6.95 -5.28
N THR A 103 -2.13 -8.14 -5.72
CA THR A 103 -3.09 -9.00 -5.01
C THR A 103 -2.49 -9.44 -3.68
N VAL A 104 -2.85 -8.73 -2.61
CA VAL A 104 -2.66 -9.21 -1.24
C VAL A 104 -3.59 -10.42 -1.04
N PRO A 105 -3.07 -11.61 -0.74
CA PRO A 105 -3.91 -12.75 -0.37
C PRO A 105 -4.81 -12.34 0.79
N GLU A 106 -6.10 -12.65 0.71
CA GLU A 106 -7.03 -12.46 1.81
C GLU A 106 -6.58 -13.34 2.98
N ALA A 107 -5.76 -12.77 3.85
CA ALA A 107 -5.56 -13.32 5.17
C ALA A 107 -6.88 -13.13 5.91
N GLU A 108 -7.65 -14.21 5.99
CA GLU A 108 -8.82 -14.32 6.84
C GLU A 108 -8.46 -13.84 8.26
N GLY A 109 -9.08 -12.74 8.68
CA GLY A 109 -9.13 -12.32 10.07
C GLY A 109 -7.84 -11.74 10.65
N GLY A 110 -7.61 -10.43 10.48
CA GLY A 110 -6.72 -9.69 11.37
C GLY A 110 -6.24 -8.37 10.79
N ALA A 111 -6.29 -7.31 11.61
CA ALA A 111 -5.62 -6.06 11.31
C ALA A 111 -4.14 -6.35 11.00
N VAL A 112 -3.69 -6.03 9.79
CA VAL A 112 -2.32 -6.23 9.34
C VAL A 112 -1.39 -5.57 10.35
N SER A 113 -0.59 -6.36 11.07
CA SER A 113 0.33 -5.80 12.05
C SER A 113 1.50 -5.13 11.32
N MET A 114 2.12 -4.11 11.92
CA MET A 114 3.36 -3.52 11.40
C MET A 114 4.46 -4.58 11.17
N ALA A 115 4.46 -5.66 11.96
CA ALA A 115 5.36 -6.79 11.75
C ALA A 115 5.04 -7.58 10.47
N ASP A 116 3.77 -7.69 10.09
CA ASP A 116 3.35 -8.33 8.84
C ASP A 116 3.66 -7.45 7.63
N LEU A 117 3.54 -6.12 7.76
CA LEU A 117 3.99 -5.16 6.75
C LEU A 117 5.52 -5.22 6.54
N SER A 118 6.29 -5.29 7.63
CA SER A 118 7.76 -5.39 7.53
C SER A 118 8.19 -6.72 6.92
N ARG A 119 7.51 -7.83 7.24
CA ARG A 119 7.73 -9.13 6.59
C ARG A 119 7.35 -9.12 5.13
N LEU A 120 6.27 -8.45 4.76
CA LEU A 120 5.87 -8.23 3.37
C LEU A 120 6.93 -7.41 2.64
N ALA A 121 7.46 -6.34 3.23
CA ALA A 121 8.55 -5.55 2.66
C ALA A 121 9.82 -6.41 2.44
N ASP A 122 10.23 -7.20 3.43
CA ASP A 122 11.39 -8.10 3.32
C ASP A 122 11.20 -9.20 2.27
N LEU A 123 9.98 -9.76 2.17
CA LEU A 123 9.60 -10.70 1.12
C LEU A 123 9.61 -10.03 -0.26
N THR A 124 9.24 -8.76 -0.33
CA THR A 124 9.23 -7.97 -1.57
C THR A 124 10.65 -7.67 -2.04
N ILE A 125 11.54 -7.27 -1.13
CA ILE A 125 12.97 -7.06 -1.43
C ILE A 125 13.61 -8.38 -1.89
N LYS A 126 13.29 -9.51 -1.23
CA LYS A 126 13.77 -10.83 -1.66
C LYS A 126 13.20 -11.24 -3.02
N ALA A 127 11.93 -10.99 -3.28
CA ALA A 127 11.29 -11.31 -4.56
C ALA A 127 11.85 -10.45 -5.71
N GLN A 128 12.10 -9.16 -5.48
CA GLN A 128 12.79 -8.28 -6.42
C GLN A 128 14.23 -8.75 -6.66
N GLY A 129 14.99 -9.06 -5.61
CA GLY A 129 16.35 -9.61 -5.74
C GLY A 129 16.40 -10.97 -6.45
N MET A 130 15.36 -11.80 -6.33
CA MET A 130 15.23 -13.04 -7.09
C MET A 130 14.91 -12.78 -8.57
N LYS A 131 14.10 -11.77 -8.89
CA LYS A 131 13.81 -11.35 -10.27
C LYS A 131 15.03 -10.72 -10.96
N GLU A 132 15.84 -9.95 -10.24
CA GLU A 132 17.14 -9.47 -10.73
C GLU A 132 18.10 -10.62 -11.04
N ARG A 133 18.19 -11.61 -10.15
CA ARG A 133 19.02 -12.82 -10.36
C ARG A 133 18.59 -13.66 -11.56
N GLN A 134 17.32 -13.56 -11.98
CA GLN A 134 16.79 -14.23 -13.17
C GLN A 134 16.96 -13.41 -14.47
N LYS A 135 17.65 -12.26 -14.44
CA LYS A 135 17.83 -11.33 -15.57
C LYS A 135 16.53 -10.77 -16.17
N LEU A 136 15.42 -10.86 -15.45
CA LEU A 136 14.11 -10.35 -15.89
C LEU A 136 13.84 -8.90 -15.47
N TYR A 137 14.78 -8.31 -14.70
CA TYR A 137 14.70 -6.93 -14.23
C TYR A 137 16.10 -6.31 -14.28
N VAL A 138 16.21 -5.13 -14.88
CA VAL A 138 17.46 -4.35 -14.94
C VAL A 138 17.22 -3.04 -14.19
N PRO A 139 18.07 -2.66 -13.22
CA PRO A 139 17.93 -1.39 -12.52
C PRO A 139 17.89 -0.21 -13.50
N ALA A 140 16.98 0.74 -13.26
CA ALA A 140 16.76 1.88 -14.15
C ALA A 140 18.04 2.72 -14.35
N ASP A 141 18.86 2.87 -13.31
CA ASP A 141 20.12 3.60 -13.39
C ASP A 141 21.14 2.89 -14.29
N THR A 142 21.15 1.56 -14.31
CA THR A 142 22.00 0.78 -15.21
C THR A 142 21.60 0.96 -16.67
N VAL A 143 20.29 0.97 -16.95
CA VAL A 143 19.78 1.23 -18.31
C VAL A 143 20.08 2.67 -18.74
N ARG A 144 19.92 3.65 -17.84
CA ARG A 144 20.21 5.06 -18.10
C ARG A 144 21.70 5.30 -18.40
N ASP A 145 22.60 4.70 -17.63
CA ASP A 145 24.05 4.79 -17.88
C ASP A 145 24.42 4.14 -19.22
N PHE A 146 23.85 2.96 -19.52
CA PHE A 146 24.07 2.31 -20.82
C PHE A 146 23.61 3.17 -21.99
N LEU A 147 22.38 3.70 -21.96
CA LEU A 147 21.83 4.53 -23.04
C LEU A 147 22.64 5.82 -23.23
N SER A 148 23.06 6.46 -22.14
CA SER A 148 23.92 7.66 -22.20
C SER A 148 25.25 7.37 -22.88
N ARG A 149 25.94 6.28 -22.49
CA ARG A 149 27.23 5.88 -23.08
C ARG A 149 27.10 5.42 -24.53
N TYR A 150 26.03 4.70 -24.84
CA TYR A 150 25.74 4.24 -26.20
C TYR A 150 25.50 5.44 -27.14
N ASN A 151 24.69 6.41 -26.70
CA ASN A 151 24.41 7.60 -27.48
C ASN A 151 25.66 8.47 -27.68
N ALA A 152 26.49 8.63 -26.64
CA ALA A 152 27.77 9.34 -26.77
C ALA A 152 28.68 8.69 -27.84
N ARG A 153 28.78 7.35 -27.85
CA ARG A 153 29.57 6.63 -28.86
C ARG A 153 29.02 6.79 -30.28
N ILE A 154 27.70 6.78 -30.45
CA ILE A 154 27.07 7.03 -31.75
C ILE A 154 27.38 8.45 -32.23
N ARG A 155 27.20 9.44 -31.36
CA ARG A 155 27.48 10.85 -31.68
C ARG A 155 28.93 11.04 -32.12
N ASP A 156 29.87 10.49 -31.36
CA ASP A 156 31.29 10.58 -31.67
C ASP A 156 31.63 9.86 -32.99
N ALA A 157 30.95 8.74 -33.29
CA ALA A 157 31.11 8.04 -34.56
C ALA A 157 30.57 8.85 -35.75
N ILE A 158 29.40 9.47 -35.61
CA ILE A 158 28.80 10.34 -36.63
C ILE A 158 29.71 11.55 -36.89
N LEU A 159 30.08 12.27 -35.84
CA LEU A 159 30.93 13.47 -35.95
C LEU A 159 32.37 13.14 -36.40
N GLY A 160 32.83 11.91 -36.19
CA GLY A 160 34.11 11.43 -36.71
C GLY A 160 34.08 10.96 -38.17
N THR A 161 32.89 10.83 -38.77
CA THR A 161 32.72 10.34 -40.15
C THR A 161 33.33 11.25 -41.21
N PRO A 162 33.21 12.58 -41.15
CA PRO A 162 33.83 13.48 -42.13
C PRO A 162 35.36 13.33 -42.21
N ALA A 163 36.02 13.19 -41.06
CA ALA A 163 37.46 12.96 -40.99
C ALA A 163 37.90 11.60 -41.56
N ARG A 164 37.00 10.61 -41.58
CA ARG A 164 37.25 9.30 -42.21
C ARG A 164 36.95 9.28 -43.71
N LEU A 165 35.97 10.07 -44.14
CA LEU A 165 35.58 10.23 -45.54
C LEU A 165 36.62 11.04 -46.32
N ASP A 166 37.26 12.01 -45.68
CA ASP A 166 38.32 12.82 -46.27
C ASP A 166 39.56 12.92 -45.36
N PRO A 167 40.32 11.83 -45.23
CA PRO A 167 41.52 11.81 -44.37
C PRO A 167 42.63 12.71 -44.93
N THR A 168 42.64 12.96 -46.24
CA THR A 168 43.66 13.75 -46.94
C THR A 168 43.29 15.22 -47.10
N GLY A 169 42.06 15.62 -46.79
CA GLY A 169 41.58 17.00 -47.00
C GLY A 169 41.41 17.36 -48.48
N ALA A 170 41.17 16.37 -49.34
CA ALA A 170 41.12 16.53 -50.80
C ALA A 170 39.72 16.89 -51.31
N LEU A 171 38.69 16.82 -50.46
CA LEU A 171 37.35 17.27 -50.84
C LEU A 171 37.32 18.78 -51.04
N ASP A 172 36.47 19.20 -51.98
CA ASP A 172 36.16 20.61 -52.16
C ASP A 172 35.62 21.22 -50.85
N PRO A 173 36.03 22.45 -50.47
CA PRO A 173 35.59 23.08 -49.22
C PRO A 173 34.06 23.15 -49.06
N SER A 174 33.31 23.34 -50.17
CA SER A 174 31.84 23.38 -50.12
C SER A 174 31.22 22.02 -49.83
N ALA A 175 31.77 20.95 -50.42
CA ALA A 175 31.34 19.57 -50.16
C ALA A 175 31.66 19.15 -48.73
N ARG A 176 32.82 19.57 -48.21
CA ARG A 176 33.22 19.30 -46.82
C ARG A 176 32.32 19.98 -45.81
N ALA A 177 32.03 21.27 -46.01
CA ALA A 177 31.12 22.02 -45.14
C ALA A 177 29.72 21.39 -45.14
N PHE A 178 29.21 20.99 -46.30
CA PHE A 178 27.93 20.30 -46.42
C PHE A 178 27.90 18.97 -45.63
N ILE A 179 28.94 18.14 -45.77
CA ILE A 179 29.04 16.87 -45.04
C ILE A 179 29.13 17.11 -43.52
N ASP A 180 29.92 18.09 -43.08
CA ASP A 180 30.06 18.42 -41.66
C ASP A 180 28.72 18.89 -41.05
N ASP A 181 27.97 19.73 -41.78
CA ASP A 181 26.66 20.22 -41.32
C ASP A 181 25.61 19.11 -41.27
N GLU A 182 25.56 18.23 -42.28
CA GLU A 182 24.65 17.07 -42.29
C GLU A 182 24.96 16.09 -41.14
N MET A 183 26.24 15.82 -40.87
CA MET A 183 26.63 14.94 -39.75
C MET A 183 26.31 15.59 -38.40
N ARG A 184 26.45 16.92 -38.26
CA ARG A 184 26.02 17.64 -37.05
C ARG A 184 24.51 17.57 -36.86
N ASN A 185 23.73 17.80 -37.91
CA ASN A 185 22.27 17.72 -37.87
C ASN A 185 21.83 16.31 -37.47
N LEU A 186 22.41 15.27 -38.09
CA LEU A 186 22.12 13.87 -37.75
C LEU A 186 22.44 13.54 -36.29
N ALA A 187 23.58 14.01 -35.78
CA ALA A 187 23.98 13.84 -34.39
C ALA A 187 22.99 14.50 -33.41
N VAL A 188 22.55 15.72 -33.71
CA VAL A 188 21.55 16.44 -32.90
C VAL A 188 20.19 15.73 -32.91
N THR A 189 19.73 15.28 -34.08
CA THR A 189 18.46 14.54 -34.19
C THR A 189 18.50 13.22 -33.41
N ALA A 190 19.61 12.48 -33.49
CA ALA A 190 19.78 11.25 -32.72
C ALA A 190 19.78 11.52 -31.21
N GLU A 191 20.42 12.60 -30.75
CA GLU A 191 20.42 13.00 -29.35
C GLU A 191 19.02 13.39 -28.86
N GLN A 192 18.27 14.15 -29.65
CA GLN A 192 16.89 14.54 -29.33
C GLN A 192 15.97 13.33 -29.18
N ALA A 193 16.04 12.36 -30.10
CA ALA A 193 15.23 11.15 -30.04
C ALA A 193 15.49 10.32 -28.77
N VAL A 194 16.76 10.23 -28.35
CA VAL A 194 17.13 9.53 -27.10
C VAL A 194 16.66 10.29 -25.86
N GLN A 195 16.81 11.62 -25.84
CA GLN A 195 16.34 12.45 -24.72
C GLN A 195 14.81 12.41 -24.59
N GLU A 196 14.08 12.43 -25.70
CA GLU A 196 12.62 12.31 -25.72
C GLU A 196 12.16 10.96 -25.18
N PHE A 197 12.76 9.86 -25.67
CA PHE A 197 12.50 8.53 -25.14
C PHE A 197 12.78 8.43 -23.63
N LEU A 198 13.92 8.94 -23.17
CA LEU A 198 14.27 8.94 -21.74
C LEU A 198 13.28 9.77 -20.91
N ARG A 199 12.80 10.91 -21.44
CA ARG A 199 11.80 11.76 -20.80
C ARG A 199 10.46 11.03 -20.67
N GLU A 200 9.94 10.45 -21.74
CA GLU A 200 8.69 9.67 -21.74
C GLU A 200 8.78 8.47 -20.80
N TRP A 201 9.89 7.73 -20.86
CA TRP A 201 10.15 6.60 -19.98
C TRP A 201 10.20 7.02 -18.51
N SER A 202 10.83 8.16 -18.21
CA SER A 202 10.89 8.69 -16.84
C SER A 202 9.53 9.20 -16.35
N ALA A 203 8.70 9.78 -17.23
CA ALA A 203 7.37 10.26 -16.87
C ALA A 203 6.42 9.11 -16.49
N GLY A 204 6.47 7.99 -17.21
CA GLY A 204 5.70 6.78 -16.87
C GLY A 204 6.10 6.13 -15.54
N LEU A 205 7.30 6.42 -15.02
CA LEU A 205 7.75 5.96 -13.69
C LEU A 205 7.19 6.81 -12.53
N PHE A 206 6.83 8.08 -12.78
CA PHE A 206 6.27 8.95 -11.74
C PHE A 206 4.74 8.87 -11.63
N GLU A 207 4.02 8.58 -12.72
CA GLU A 207 2.56 8.38 -12.67
C GLU A 207 2.14 7.08 -11.95
N GLY A 208 3.04 6.11 -11.80
CA GLY A 208 2.82 4.88 -11.02
C GLY A 208 3.21 4.95 -9.54
N GLY A 209 3.77 6.08 -9.08
CA GLY A 209 4.35 6.22 -7.73
C GLY A 209 3.64 7.22 -6.80
N THR A 210 2.65 7.95 -7.31
CA THR A 210 1.80 8.85 -6.50
C THR A 210 0.37 8.33 -6.46
N GLY A 211 0.15 7.34 -5.60
CA GLY A 211 -1.17 6.88 -5.19
C GLY A 211 -1.10 6.44 -3.74
#